data_AF-A7MI51-F1
#
_entry.id   AF-A7MI51-F1
#
_cell.length_a   1.000
_cell.length_b   1.000
_cell.length_c   1.000
_cell.angle_alpha   90.00
_cell.angle_beta   90.00
_cell.angle_gamma   90.00
#
_symmetry.space_group_name_H-M   'P 1'
#
loop_
_entity.id
_entity.type
_entity.pdbx_description
1 polymer ?
#
loop_
_entity_poly.entity_id
_entity_poly.type
_entity_poly.pdbx_seq_one_letter_code
_entity_poly.pdbx_strand_id
1 'polypeptide(L)'
;MASSRIIGDVPAIPFFFDVPPADFFEAVRKQNEFIESAEREPIGLDHDGDMFIDKTPDEMIDRLIYLSGKGYFVPVSAIESLSEEIKEGA
;
A
#
# COMPACT_ATOMS: atom_id res chain seq x y z
N MET A 1 4.54 1.78 10.63
CA MET A 1 3.61 2.80 10.11
C MET A 1 4.19 3.34 8.82
N ALA A 2 3.39 3.56 7.79
CA ALA A 2 3.87 3.97 6.47
C ALA A 2 4.18 5.48 6.47
N SER A 3 5.35 5.87 6.97
CA SER A 3 5.82 7.28 7.02
C SER A 3 7.12 7.51 6.23
N SER A 4 7.70 6.46 5.66
CA SER A 4 8.91 6.55 4.85
C SER A 4 8.82 5.63 3.64
N ARG A 5 9.53 6.01 2.58
CA ARG A 5 9.68 5.24 1.35
C ARG A 5 11.13 4.85 1.13
N ILE A 6 11.35 3.73 0.46
CA ILE A 6 12.68 3.27 0.06
C ILE A 6 13.20 4.17 -1.07
N ILE A 7 14.45 4.60 -0.96
CA ILE A 7 15.16 5.30 -2.02
C ILE A 7 15.79 4.27 -2.96
N GLY A 8 15.59 4.46 -4.27
CA GLY A 8 16.15 3.60 -5.32
C GLY A 8 15.20 2.52 -5.83
N ASP A 9 15.69 1.73 -6.79
CA ASP A 9 14.89 0.73 -7.49
C ASP A 9 14.88 -0.59 -6.72
N VAL A 10 13.71 -0.94 -6.18
CA VAL A 10 13.51 -2.23 -5.50
C VAL A 10 13.62 -3.37 -6.52
N PRO A 11 14.48 -4.39 -6.29
CA PRO A 11 14.58 -5.54 -7.18
C PRO A 11 13.22 -6.21 -7.40
N ALA A 12 12.83 -6.41 -8.66
CA ALA A 12 11.57 -7.05 -9.00
C ALA A 12 11.59 -8.55 -8.69
N ILE A 13 10.47 -9.07 -8.19
CA ILE A 13 10.25 -10.51 -8.07
C ILE A 13 9.43 -10.94 -9.29
N PRO A 14 9.90 -11.93 -10.08
CA PRO A 14 9.14 -12.46 -11.20
C PRO A 14 7.86 -13.15 -10.72
N PHE A 15 6.88 -13.31 -11.61
CA PHE A 15 5.69 -14.07 -11.28
C PHE A 15 6.06 -15.54 -11.02
N PHE A 16 5.54 -16.12 -9.93
CA PHE A 16 5.98 -17.42 -9.43
C PHE A 16 5.89 -18.54 -10.47
N PHE A 17 4.89 -18.50 -11.34
CA PHE A 17 4.67 -19.53 -12.37
C PHE A 17 5.49 -19.34 -13.65
N ASP A 18 6.17 -18.21 -13.80
CA ASP A 18 6.95 -17.88 -15.00
C ASP A 18 8.42 -18.34 -14.89
N VAL A 19 8.87 -18.73 -13.69
CA VAL A 19 10.26 -19.11 -13.42
C VAL A 19 10.35 -20.39 -12.57
N PRO A 20 11.49 -21.10 -12.60
CA PRO A 20 11.77 -22.16 -11.65
C PRO A 20 11.64 -21.69 -10.18
N PRO A 21 11.15 -22.53 -9.25
CA PRO A 21 10.99 -22.14 -7.85
C PRO A 21 12.28 -21.62 -7.20
N ALA A 22 13.44 -22.19 -7.54
CA ALA A 22 14.74 -21.75 -7.01
C ALA A 22 15.03 -20.29 -7.38
N ASP A 23 14.78 -19.90 -8.63
CA ASP A 23 15.03 -18.55 -9.14
C ASP A 23 14.07 -17.55 -8.48
N PHE A 24 12.81 -17.94 -8.25
CA PHE A 24 11.85 -17.13 -7.51
C PHE A 24 12.32 -16.87 -6.08
N PHE A 25 12.74 -17.92 -5.34
CA PHE A 25 13.22 -17.75 -3.96
C PHE A 25 14.51 -16.93 -3.90
N GLU A 26 15.39 -17.04 -4.91
CA GLU A 26 16.56 -16.18 -5.00
C GLU A 26 16.18 -14.70 -5.22
N ALA A 27 15.20 -14.42 -6.08
CA ALA A 27 14.68 -13.07 -6.31
C ALA A 27 14.05 -12.48 -5.04
N VAL A 28 13.25 -13.27 -4.31
CA VAL A 28 12.69 -12.88 -3.00
C VAL A 28 13.82 -12.56 -2.01
N ARG A 29 14.85 -13.41 -1.92
CA ARG A 29 15.99 -13.17 -1.03
C ARG A 29 16.70 -11.85 -1.37
N LYS A 30 16.99 -11.60 -2.65
CA LYS A 30 17.64 -10.36 -3.11
C LYS A 30 16.81 -9.13 -2.78
N GLN A 31 15.50 -9.19 -2.99
CA GLN A 31 14.61 -8.08 -2.65
C GLN A 31 14.62 -7.80 -1.14
N ASN A 32 14.54 -8.85 -0.31
CA ASN A 32 14.58 -8.69 1.14
C ASN A 32 15.91 -8.08 1.63
N GLU A 33 17.05 -8.57 1.13
CA GLU A 33 18.38 -8.03 1.45
C GLU A 33 18.50 -6.55 1.05
N PHE A 34 17.93 -6.16 -0.09
CA PHE A 34 17.84 -4.76 -0.49
C PHE A 34 16.98 -3.95 0.47
N ILE A 35 15.77 -4.40 0.78
CA ILE A 35 14.85 -3.69 1.69
C ILE A 35 15.47 -3.51 3.09
N GLU A 36 16.16 -4.51 3.61
CA GLU A 36 16.81 -4.44 4.92
C GLU A 36 17.89 -3.35 4.98
N SER A 37 18.67 -3.22 3.91
CA SER A 37 19.80 -2.27 3.82
C SER A 37 19.46 -0.93 3.17
N ALA A 38 18.24 -0.78 2.63
CA ALA A 38 17.84 0.39 1.87
C ALA A 38 17.81 1.68 2.69
N GLU A 39 18.33 2.74 2.09
CA GLU A 39 18.09 4.11 2.56
C GLU A 39 16.60 4.45 2.42
N ARG A 40 16.10 5.24 3.36
CA ARG A 40 14.70 5.64 3.43
C ARG A 40 14.60 7.14 3.61
N GLU A 41 13.63 7.74 2.95
CA GLU A 41 13.25 9.14 3.15
C GLU A 41 11.79 9.25 3.60
N PRO A 42 11.41 10.35 4.27
CA PRO A 42 10.01 10.62 4.58
C PRO A 42 9.15 10.63 3.32
N ILE A 43 7.91 10.13 3.40
CA ILE A 43 6.94 10.27 2.31
C ILE A 43 6.61 11.76 2.09
N GLY A 44 6.56 12.54 3.17
CA GLY A 44 6.43 13.99 3.18
C GLY A 44 5.00 14.52 3.05
N LEU A 45 3.98 13.70 3.32
CA LEU A 45 2.58 14.10 3.24
C LEU A 45 1.97 14.35 4.64
N ASP A 46 0.87 15.12 4.68
CA ASP A 46 0.27 15.67 5.92
C ASP A 46 -0.09 14.64 7.01
N HIS A 47 -0.33 13.39 6.62
CA HIS A 47 -0.85 12.31 7.46
C HIS A 47 0.08 11.08 7.50
N ASP A 48 1.38 11.30 7.31
CA ASP A 48 2.36 10.21 7.22
C ASP A 48 2.48 9.42 8.51
N GLY A 49 2.16 8.13 8.41
CA GLY A 49 2.14 7.24 9.56
C GLY A 49 0.99 7.49 10.53
N ASP A 50 0.04 8.38 10.23
CA ASP A 50 -1.16 8.53 11.03
C ASP A 50 -2.00 7.25 10.99
N MET A 51 -2.66 6.97 12.11
CA MET A 51 -3.67 5.93 12.22
C MET A 51 -5.02 6.57 12.44
N PHE A 52 -6.03 6.00 11.79
CA PHE A 52 -7.36 6.54 11.87
C PHE A 52 -8.37 5.42 12.17
N ILE A 53 -9.38 5.72 12.96
CA ILE A 53 -10.44 4.78 13.34
C ILE A 53 -11.78 5.42 12.93
N ASP A 54 -12.44 4.86 11.92
CA ASP A 54 -13.81 5.25 11.57
C ASP A 54 -14.81 4.38 12.31
N LYS A 55 -15.98 4.95 12.59
CA LYS A 55 -17.09 4.23 13.22
C LYS A 55 -18.06 3.67 12.19
N THR A 56 -18.08 4.24 10.99
CA THR A 56 -18.98 3.82 9.90
C THR A 56 -18.23 3.67 8.58
N PRO A 57 -18.76 2.85 7.65
CA PRO A 57 -18.25 2.79 6.29
C PRO A 57 -18.27 4.14 5.55
N ASP A 58 -19.29 4.99 5.77
CA ASP A 58 -19.37 6.32 5.17
C ASP A 58 -18.20 7.23 5.64
N GLU A 59 -17.91 7.24 6.94
CA GLU A 59 -16.76 7.99 7.49
C GLU A 59 -15.44 7.52 6.85
N MET A 60 -15.33 6.22 6.58
CA MET A 60 -14.17 5.64 5.90
C MET A 60 -14.07 6.07 4.44
N ILE A 61 -15.16 6.08 3.71
CA ILE A 61 -15.20 6.55 2.32
C ILE A 61 -14.79 8.03 2.25
N ASP A 62 -15.37 8.88 3.10
CA ASP A 62 -15.04 10.31 3.17
C ASP A 62 -13.55 10.52 3.45
N ARG A 63 -12.98 9.73 4.38
CA ARG A 63 -11.55 9.79 4.72
C ARG A 63 -10.66 9.34 3.57
N LEU A 64 -11.03 8.27 2.86
CA LEU A 64 -10.29 7.80 1.68
C LEU A 64 -10.29 8.84 0.56
N ILE A 65 -11.43 9.49 0.30
CA ILE A 65 -11.54 10.57 -0.69
C ILE A 65 -10.65 11.76 -0.27
N TYR A 66 -10.70 12.15 1.00
CA TYR A 66 -9.87 13.21 1.54
C TYR A 66 -8.37 12.93 1.37
N LEU A 67 -7.90 11.73 1.76
CA LEU A 67 -6.49 11.33 1.62
C LEU A 67 -6.05 11.30 0.16
N SER A 68 -6.91 10.84 -0.76
CA SER A 68 -6.64 10.91 -2.20
C SER A 68 -6.42 12.36 -2.66
N GLY A 69 -7.27 13.29 -2.20
CA GLY A 69 -7.12 14.73 -2.45
C GLY A 69 -5.85 15.35 -1.85
N LYS A 70 -5.24 14.69 -0.86
CA LYS A 70 -3.95 15.07 -0.25
C LYS A 70 -2.73 14.46 -0.96
N GLY A 71 -2.93 13.69 -2.03
CA GLY A 71 -1.86 13.07 -2.81
C GLY A 71 -1.47 11.66 -2.36
N TYR A 72 -2.22 11.06 -1.41
CA TYR A 72 -2.05 9.66 -1.09
C TYR A 72 -2.61 8.77 -2.19
N PHE A 73 -1.95 7.64 -2.45
CA PHE A 73 -2.50 6.63 -3.34
C PHE A 73 -3.63 5.87 -2.62
N VAL A 74 -4.84 5.99 -3.16
CA VAL A 74 -6.03 5.29 -2.69
C VAL A 74 -6.59 4.46 -3.85
N PRO A 75 -6.62 3.12 -3.75
CA PRO A 75 -7.22 2.28 -4.78
C PRO A 75 -8.71 2.60 -4.94
N VAL A 76 -9.15 2.86 -6.17
CA VAL A 76 -10.58 3.11 -6.48
C VAL A 76 -11.44 1.93 -6.02
N SER A 77 -10.93 0.72 -6.18
CA SER A 77 -11.60 -0.50 -5.74
C SER A 77 -11.88 -0.53 -4.23
N ALA A 78 -11.07 0.12 -3.40
CA ALA A 78 -11.32 0.21 -1.97
C ALA A 78 -12.58 1.02 -1.66
N ILE A 79 -12.82 2.10 -2.40
CA ILE A 79 -14.02 2.92 -2.28
C ILE A 79 -15.23 2.17 -2.86
N GLU A 80 -15.07 1.51 -4.00
CA GLU A 80 -16.14 0.73 -4.64
C GLU A 80 -16.64 -0.40 -3.75
N SER A 81 -15.75 -1.23 -3.20
CA SER A 81 -16.13 -2.33 -2.31
C SER A 81 -16.89 -1.84 -1.07
N LEU A 82 -16.41 -0.78 -0.41
CA LEU A 82 -17.12 -0.19 0.73
C LEU A 82 -18.50 0.35 0.35
N SER A 83 -18.61 0.95 -0.85
CA SER A 83 -19.88 1.47 -1.35
C SER A 83 -20.89 0.36 -1.65
N GLU A 84 -20.42 -0.82 -2.05
CA GLU A 84 -21.27 -2.01 -2.25
C GLU A 84 -21.74 -2.59 -0.92
N GLU A 85 -20.85 -2.73 0.06
CA GLU A 85 -21.21 -3.20 1.41
C GLU A 85 -22.33 -2.35 2.06
N ILE A 86 -22.28 -1.03 1.89
CA ILE A 86 -23.33 -0.12 2.37
C ILE A 86 -24.68 -0.40 1.69
N LYS A 87 -24.67 -0.68 0.38
CA LYS A 87 -25.91 -0.94 -0.39
C LYS A 87 -26.53 -2.29 -0.07
N GLU A 88 -25.71 -3.30 0.23
CA GLU A 88 -26.19 -4.64 0.59
C GLU A 88 -26.68 -4.72 2.05
N GLY A 89 -26.17 -3.85 2.92
CA GLY A 89 -26.56 -3.77 4.34
C GLY A 89 -27.75 -2.85 4.65
N ALA A 90 -28.31 -2.16 3.66
CA ALA A 90 -29.46 -1.25 3.78
C ALA A 90 -30.79 -1.92 3.41
#